data_AF-A0A536HKG8-F1
#
_entry.id   AF-A0A536HKG8-F1
#
_cell.length_a   1.000
_cell.length_b   1.000
_cell.length_c   1.000
_cell.angle_alpha   90.00
_cell.angle_beta   90.00
_cell.angle_gamma   90.00
#
_symmetry.space_group_name_H-M   'P 1'
#
loop_
_entity.id
_entity.type
_entity.pdbx_description
1 polymer ?
#
loop_
_entity_poly.entity_id
_entity_poly.type
_entity_poly.pdbx_seq_one_letter_code
_entity_poly.pdbx_strand_id
1 'polypeptide(L)'
;LGKFIERAANVTHVVTQKSAELADSPEDALEWTAVLKSCFAFESYQSRYPGGVTPDRVIECLLLDRSLPRSARFSTNTALEAVARIEGKSRRSRPLRLLARLNGMYQHANPESIGEHPLDFNSECRALLRQLEVALRETYFHPSKVPAAVTGEEGHGMPQQ
;
A
#
# COMPACT_ATOMS: atom_id res chain seq x y z
N LEU A 1 -4.67 -7.20 4.63
CA LEU A 1 -4.41 -6.88 3.20
C LEU A 1 -4.73 -5.42 2.90
N GLY A 2 -6.00 -5.00 2.93
CA GLY A 2 -6.42 -3.63 2.55
C GLY A 2 -5.62 -2.51 3.23
N LYS A 3 -5.43 -2.57 4.56
CA LYS A 3 -4.65 -1.56 5.31
C LYS A 3 -3.22 -1.33 4.78
N PHE A 4 -2.60 -2.37 4.21
CA PHE A 4 -1.24 -2.29 3.70
C PHE A 4 -1.23 -1.65 2.31
N ILE A 5 -2.18 -2.03 1.45
CA ILE A 5 -2.35 -1.44 0.12
C ILE A 5 -2.64 0.06 0.23
N GLU A 6 -3.58 0.43 1.11
CA GLU A 6 -3.96 1.83 1.35
C GLU A 6 -2.77 2.67 1.84
N ARG A 7 -1.98 2.12 2.77
CA ARG A 7 -0.79 2.80 3.27
C ARG A 7 0.28 2.98 2.20
N ALA A 8 0.53 1.97 1.38
CA ALA A 8 1.46 2.11 0.26
C ALA A 8 1.03 3.23 -0.69
N ALA A 9 -0.28 3.31 -0.98
CA ALA A 9 -0.84 4.37 -1.81
C ALA A 9 -0.64 5.76 -1.19
N ASN A 10 -1.04 5.93 0.07
CA ASN A 10 -1.02 7.24 0.75
C ASN A 10 0.40 7.75 0.98
N VAL A 11 1.30 6.87 1.44
CA VAL A 11 2.70 7.26 1.67
C VAL A 11 3.37 7.64 0.34
N THR A 12 3.15 6.86 -0.72
CA THR A 12 3.67 7.20 -2.06
C THR A 12 3.14 8.53 -2.55
N HIS A 13 1.84 8.76 -2.41
CA HIS A 13 1.22 10.01 -2.84
C HIS A 13 1.78 11.21 -2.08
N VAL A 14 1.81 11.18 -0.75
CA VAL A 14 2.30 12.31 0.07
C VAL A 14 3.76 12.61 -0.24
N VAL A 15 4.63 11.59 -0.31
CA VAL A 15 6.05 11.79 -0.59
C VAL A 15 6.25 12.37 -1.99
N THR A 16 5.64 11.79 -3.01
CA THR A 16 5.82 12.25 -4.40
C THR A 16 5.20 13.61 -4.68
N GLN A 17 4.08 13.96 -4.06
CA GLN A 17 3.55 15.33 -4.15
C GLN A 17 4.51 16.32 -3.51
N LYS A 18 5.00 16.03 -2.30
CA LYS A 18 5.96 16.91 -1.64
C LYS A 18 7.27 17.03 -2.40
N SER A 19 7.79 15.95 -2.99
CA SER A 19 8.95 16.01 -3.88
C SER A 19 8.73 16.90 -5.10
N ALA A 20 7.51 16.96 -5.64
CA ALA A 20 7.19 17.81 -6.79
C ALA A 20 6.97 19.29 -6.42
N GLU A 21 6.57 19.57 -5.17
CA GLU A 21 6.31 20.92 -4.67
C GLU A 21 7.58 21.65 -4.20
N LEU A 22 8.52 20.92 -3.61
CA LEU A 22 9.69 21.48 -2.94
C LEU A 22 10.84 21.73 -3.93
N ALA A 23 11.51 22.88 -3.77
CA ALA A 23 12.52 23.40 -4.70
C ALA A 23 13.95 23.39 -4.12
N ASP A 24 14.20 22.52 -3.15
CA ASP A 24 15.48 22.34 -2.44
C ASP A 24 15.92 23.59 -1.65
N SER A 25 14.96 24.18 -0.93
CA SER A 25 15.17 25.34 -0.06
C SER A 25 15.51 24.92 1.38
N PRO A 26 16.17 25.78 2.18
CA PRO A 26 16.43 25.48 3.59
C PRO A 26 15.17 25.22 4.44
N GLU A 27 14.01 25.75 4.01
CA GLU A 27 12.71 25.56 4.69
C GLU A 27 12.15 24.14 4.46
N ASP A 28 12.64 23.44 3.43
CA ASP A 28 12.17 22.11 3.06
C ASP A 28 12.42 21.07 4.16
N ALA A 29 13.45 21.26 4.99
CA ALA A 29 13.71 20.37 6.12
C ALA A 29 12.54 20.34 7.14
N LEU A 30 11.84 21.46 7.32
CA LEU A 30 10.65 21.53 8.17
C LEU A 30 9.46 20.82 7.52
N GLU A 31 9.24 21.03 6.22
CA GLU A 31 8.19 20.37 5.44
C GLU A 31 8.38 18.85 5.42
N TRP A 32 9.61 18.38 5.16
CA TRP A 32 9.94 16.96 5.21
C TRP A 32 9.82 16.37 6.61
N THR A 33 10.14 17.14 7.65
CA THR A 33 9.86 16.76 9.03
C THR A 33 8.36 16.57 9.27
N ALA A 34 7.52 17.45 8.71
CA ALA A 34 6.06 17.34 8.81
C ALA A 34 5.54 16.07 8.09
N VAL A 35 6.10 15.73 6.92
CA VAL A 35 5.79 14.47 6.20
C VAL A 35 6.15 13.25 7.04
N LEU A 36 7.35 13.23 7.64
CA LEU A 36 7.75 12.12 8.52
C LEU A 36 6.82 11.99 9.74
N LYS A 37 6.38 13.10 10.32
CA LYS A 37 5.46 13.11 11.46
C LYS A 37 4.06 12.65 11.06
N SER A 38 3.51 13.07 9.92
CA SER A 38 2.20 12.64 9.44
C SER A 38 2.17 11.14 9.12
N CYS A 39 3.31 10.59 8.70
CA CYS A 39 3.49 9.16 8.48
C CYS A 39 3.88 8.39 9.76
N PHE A 40 3.97 9.04 10.93
CA PHE A 40 4.45 8.48 12.20
C PHE A 40 5.85 7.86 12.13
N ALA A 41 6.71 8.31 11.21
CA ALA A 41 8.02 7.74 10.93
C ALA A 41 9.20 8.54 11.52
N PHE A 42 8.95 9.72 12.09
CA PHE A 42 10.00 10.66 12.50
C PHE A 42 11.04 10.08 13.47
N GLU A 43 10.62 9.42 14.55
CA GLU A 43 11.55 8.80 15.51
C GLU A 43 12.39 7.69 14.87
N SER A 44 11.75 6.86 14.04
CA SER A 44 12.44 5.81 13.30
C SER A 44 13.44 6.38 12.29
N TYR A 45 13.11 7.51 11.67
CA TYR A 45 14.02 8.24 10.79
C TYR A 45 15.22 8.76 11.57
N GLN A 46 15.02 9.47 12.69
CA GLN A 46 16.11 10.03 13.48
C GLN A 46 17.08 8.96 13.99
N SER A 47 16.56 7.78 14.36
CA SER A 47 17.40 6.66 14.78
C SER A 47 18.26 6.07 13.66
N ARG A 48 17.89 6.25 12.39
CA ARG A 48 18.57 5.63 11.23
C ARG A 48 19.46 6.62 10.49
N TYR A 49 19.06 7.89 10.45
CA TYR A 49 19.67 8.92 9.62
C TYR A 49 20.17 10.09 10.48
N PRO A 50 21.38 9.98 11.06
CA PRO A 50 22.00 11.13 11.73
C PRO A 50 22.33 12.23 10.71
N GLY A 51 22.23 13.49 11.12
CA GLY A 51 22.60 14.64 10.28
C GLY A 51 21.45 15.33 9.55
N GLY A 52 20.25 15.35 10.13
CA GLY A 52 19.14 16.16 9.63
C GLY A 52 18.21 15.46 8.64
N VAL A 53 17.18 16.21 8.22
CA VAL A 53 16.13 15.73 7.30
C VAL A 53 16.44 16.22 5.90
N THR A 54 16.59 15.29 4.96
CA THR A 54 16.87 15.57 3.54
C THR A 54 15.85 14.83 2.67
N PRO A 55 15.50 15.33 1.47
CA PRO A 55 14.54 14.70 0.57
C PRO A 55 14.85 13.21 0.30
N ASP A 56 16.08 12.89 -0.12
CA ASP A 56 16.49 11.53 -0.50
C ASP A 56 16.32 10.52 0.63
N ARG A 57 16.75 10.89 1.84
CA ARG A 57 16.62 10.04 3.02
C ARG A 57 15.17 9.84 3.43
N VAL A 58 14.30 10.83 3.20
CA VAL A 58 12.86 10.69 3.47
C VAL A 58 12.23 9.75 2.45
N ILE A 59 12.56 9.90 1.17
CA ILE A 59 12.14 8.99 0.10
C ILE A 59 12.61 7.56 0.41
N GLU A 60 13.88 7.38 0.77
CA GLU A 60 14.44 6.09 1.15
C GLU A 60 13.67 5.48 2.35
N CYS A 61 13.50 6.26 3.42
CA CYS A 61 12.82 5.84 4.64
C CYS A 61 11.36 5.45 4.41
N LEU A 62 10.59 6.29 3.71
CA LEU A 62 9.15 6.12 3.57
C LEU A 62 8.75 5.25 2.39
N LEU A 63 9.50 5.23 1.29
CA LEU A 63 9.15 4.45 0.10
C LEU A 63 9.91 3.13 0.00
N LEU A 64 11.21 3.13 0.30
CA LEU A 64 12.13 2.05 -0.10
C LEU A 64 12.61 1.16 1.05
N ASP A 65 12.43 1.59 2.30
CA ASP A 65 12.88 0.84 3.47
C ASP A 65 12.07 -0.44 3.66
N ARG A 66 12.72 -1.61 3.58
CA ARG A 66 12.04 -2.91 3.73
C ARG A 66 11.72 -3.29 5.17
N SER A 67 12.29 -2.59 6.15
CA SER A 67 12.23 -2.93 7.58
C SER A 67 11.36 -1.96 8.39
N LEU A 68 11.07 -0.77 7.84
CA LEU A 68 10.20 0.19 8.50
C LEU A 68 8.74 -0.22 8.29
N PRO A 69 7.99 -0.59 9.34
CA PRO A 69 6.63 -1.09 9.18
C PRO A 69 5.69 -0.11 8.49
N ARG A 70 6.01 1.20 8.50
CA ARG A 70 5.26 2.31 7.91
C ARG A 70 5.58 2.59 6.43
N SER A 71 6.68 2.07 5.89
CA SER A 71 7.07 2.34 4.50
C SER A 71 6.15 1.68 3.47
N ALA A 72 6.18 2.19 2.24
CA ALA A 72 5.45 1.62 1.11
C ALA A 72 6.00 0.23 0.72
N ARG A 73 7.31 0.05 0.61
CA ARG A 73 7.92 -1.27 0.33
C ARG A 73 7.56 -2.33 1.38
N PHE A 74 7.64 -2.00 2.67
CA PHE A 74 7.22 -2.93 3.72
C PHE A 74 5.75 -3.31 3.53
N SER A 75 4.88 -2.32 3.31
CA SER A 75 3.45 -2.54 3.10
C SER A 75 3.16 -3.49 1.96
N THR A 76 3.76 -3.24 0.80
CA THR A 76 3.51 -4.01 -0.41
C THR A 76 4.05 -5.43 -0.29
N ASN A 77 5.19 -5.62 0.38
CA ASN A 77 5.68 -6.95 0.75
C ASN A 77 4.71 -7.68 1.69
N THR A 78 4.23 -7.04 2.76
CA THR A 78 3.25 -7.68 3.67
C THR A 78 1.92 -8.00 2.97
N ALA A 79 1.48 -7.15 2.05
CA ALA A 79 0.29 -7.40 1.23
C ALA A 79 0.50 -8.62 0.31
N LEU A 80 1.65 -8.72 -0.35
CA LEU A 80 2.04 -9.84 -1.19
C LEU A 80 2.05 -11.16 -0.39
N GLU A 81 2.68 -11.17 0.79
CA GLU A 81 2.70 -12.33 1.69
C GLU A 81 1.30 -12.73 2.17
N ALA A 82 0.42 -11.76 2.44
CA ALA A 82 -0.95 -12.04 2.84
C ALA A 82 -1.73 -12.74 1.71
N VAL A 83 -1.60 -12.27 0.46
CA VAL A 83 -2.23 -12.91 -0.70
C VAL A 83 -1.65 -14.29 -0.96
N ALA A 84 -0.32 -14.45 -0.89
CA ALA A 84 0.34 -15.75 -1.04
C ALA A 84 -0.19 -16.79 -0.03
N ARG A 85 -0.45 -16.38 1.22
CA ARG A 85 -1.05 -17.25 2.24
C ARG A 85 -2.50 -17.62 1.96
N ILE A 86 -3.30 -16.70 1.40
CA ILE A 86 -4.69 -16.96 1.01
C ILE A 86 -4.75 -18.00 -0.12
N GLU A 87 -3.82 -17.93 -1.07
CA GLU A 87 -3.84 -18.77 -2.28
C GLU A 87 -3.15 -20.13 -2.15
N GLY A 88 -2.26 -20.25 -1.16
CA GLY A 88 -1.47 -21.47 -0.96
C GLY A 88 -0.51 -21.77 -2.11
N LYS A 89 -0.10 -23.04 -2.23
CA LYS A 89 1.00 -23.46 -3.12
C LYS A 89 0.64 -23.55 -4.62
N SER A 90 -0.64 -23.43 -4.98
CA SER A 90 -1.12 -23.93 -6.28
C SER A 90 -1.70 -22.88 -7.23
N ARG A 91 -1.73 -21.59 -6.85
CA ARG A 91 -2.30 -20.53 -7.69
C ARG A 91 -1.34 -19.36 -7.83
N ARG A 92 -1.06 -18.98 -9.08
CA ARG A 92 -0.49 -17.67 -9.42
C ARG A 92 -1.63 -16.78 -9.89
N SER A 93 -2.42 -16.24 -8.98
CA SER A 93 -3.55 -15.39 -9.38
C SER A 93 -3.08 -14.06 -9.98
N ARG A 94 -4.03 -13.33 -10.58
CA ARG A 94 -3.80 -11.96 -11.05
C ARG A 94 -3.44 -11.02 -9.89
N PRO A 95 -4.15 -11.01 -8.73
CA PRO A 95 -3.73 -10.24 -7.55
C PRO A 95 -2.28 -10.49 -7.13
N LEU A 96 -1.86 -11.75 -7.05
CA LEU A 96 -0.49 -12.10 -6.61
C LEU A 96 0.56 -11.53 -7.56
N ARG A 97 0.35 -11.65 -8.88
CA ARG A 97 1.27 -11.09 -9.89
C ARG A 97 1.34 -9.56 -9.84
N LEU A 98 0.20 -8.89 -9.67
CA LEU A 98 0.15 -7.42 -9.57
C LEU A 98 0.83 -6.92 -8.30
N LEU A 99 0.63 -7.59 -7.16
CA LEU A 99 1.36 -7.29 -5.92
C LEU A 99 2.86 -7.53 -6.05
N ALA A 100 3.27 -8.61 -6.73
CA ALA A 100 4.69 -8.86 -6.99
C ALA A 100 5.31 -7.76 -7.85
N ARG A 101 4.60 -7.30 -8.89
CA ARG A 101 5.05 -6.16 -9.73
C ARG A 101 5.10 -4.86 -8.93
N LEU A 102 4.08 -4.56 -8.14
CA LEU A 102 4.03 -3.37 -7.28
C LEU A 102 5.15 -3.37 -6.24
N ASN A 103 5.41 -4.49 -5.57
CA ASN A 103 6.54 -4.62 -4.66
C ASN A 103 7.87 -4.48 -5.41
N GLY A 104 7.99 -5.09 -6.59
CA GLY A 104 9.15 -4.96 -7.48
C GLY A 104 9.47 -3.51 -7.84
N MET A 105 8.46 -2.69 -8.12
CA MET A 105 8.63 -1.26 -8.38
C MET A 105 9.40 -0.54 -7.25
N TYR A 106 9.02 -0.74 -5.99
CA TYR A 106 9.76 -0.17 -4.85
C TYR A 106 11.11 -0.84 -4.60
N GLN A 107 11.27 -2.11 -4.97
CA GLN A 107 12.54 -2.84 -4.76
C GLN A 107 13.67 -2.37 -5.67
N HIS A 108 13.33 -1.92 -6.88
CA HIS A 108 14.31 -1.53 -7.90
C HIS A 108 14.41 0.00 -8.10
N ALA A 109 13.55 0.77 -7.43
CA ALA A 109 13.66 2.22 -7.42
C ALA A 109 14.80 2.70 -6.54
N ASN A 110 15.29 3.92 -6.81
CA ASN A 110 16.27 4.61 -5.98
C ASN A 110 15.76 6.03 -5.65
N PRO A 111 16.24 6.66 -4.56
CA PRO A 111 15.73 7.95 -4.11
C PRO A 111 15.88 9.07 -5.13
N GLU A 112 17.05 9.17 -5.77
CA GLU A 112 17.39 10.21 -6.75
C GLU A 112 16.40 10.22 -7.93
N SER A 113 16.20 9.07 -8.58
CA SER A 113 15.26 8.95 -9.71
C SER A 113 13.81 9.25 -9.32
N ILE A 114 13.40 8.89 -8.10
CA ILE A 114 12.08 9.27 -7.57
C ILE A 114 12.01 10.78 -7.33
N GLY A 115 13.07 11.38 -6.79
CA GLY A 115 13.17 12.82 -6.55
C GLY A 115 13.10 13.64 -7.84
N GLU A 116 13.73 13.16 -8.92
CA GLU A 116 13.70 13.78 -10.24
C GLU A 116 12.35 13.63 -10.95
N HIS A 117 11.71 12.46 -10.83
CA HIS A 117 10.46 12.13 -11.54
C HIS A 117 9.34 11.64 -10.61
N PRO A 118 8.96 12.41 -9.58
CA PRO A 118 8.08 11.91 -8.53
C PRO A 118 6.65 11.65 -9.02
N LEU A 119 6.15 12.47 -9.94
CA LEU A 119 4.80 12.33 -10.49
C LEU A 119 4.66 11.10 -11.39
N ASP A 120 5.72 10.72 -12.09
CA ASP A 120 5.75 9.51 -12.91
C ASP A 120 5.75 8.26 -12.03
N PHE A 121 6.57 8.25 -10.97
CA PHE A 121 6.55 7.20 -9.95
C PHE A 121 5.17 7.05 -9.30
N ASN A 122 4.53 8.17 -8.92
CA ASN A 122 3.17 8.14 -8.39
C ASN A 122 2.17 7.58 -9.41
N SER A 123 2.28 7.98 -10.68
CA SER A 123 1.38 7.55 -11.75
C SER A 123 1.47 6.05 -12.02
N GLU A 124 2.68 5.49 -12.06
CA GLU A 124 2.90 4.05 -12.18
C GLU A 124 2.31 3.29 -10.98
N CYS A 125 2.57 3.76 -9.76
CA CYS A 125 2.03 3.17 -8.53
C CYS A 125 0.51 3.13 -8.56
N ARG A 126 -0.14 4.26 -8.88
CA ARG A 126 -1.60 4.36 -8.99
C ARG A 126 -2.16 3.46 -10.09
N ALA A 127 -1.47 3.32 -11.22
CA ALA A 127 -1.89 2.43 -12.29
C ALA A 127 -1.89 0.95 -11.86
N LEU A 128 -0.87 0.52 -11.10
CA LEU A 128 -0.80 -0.83 -10.54
C LEU A 128 -1.87 -1.06 -9.47
N LEU A 129 -2.08 -0.09 -8.58
CA LEU A 129 -3.10 -0.17 -7.53
C LEU A 129 -4.52 -0.30 -8.10
N ARG A 130 -4.87 0.47 -9.15
CA ARG A 130 -6.16 0.33 -9.83
C ARG A 130 -6.37 -1.06 -10.43
N GLN A 131 -5.34 -1.60 -11.10
CA GLN A 131 -5.41 -2.96 -11.64
C GLN A 131 -5.55 -4.01 -10.53
N LEU A 132 -4.86 -3.80 -9.41
CA LEU A 132 -4.91 -4.69 -8.26
C LEU A 132 -6.30 -4.68 -7.62
N GLU A 133 -6.93 -3.52 -7.45
CA GLU A 133 -8.28 -3.40 -6.91
C GLU A 133 -9.30 -4.21 -7.73
N VAL A 134 -9.29 -4.03 -9.06
CA VAL A 134 -10.16 -4.78 -9.97
C VAL A 134 -9.89 -6.28 -9.84
N ALA A 135 -8.62 -6.70 -9.86
CA ALA A 135 -8.25 -8.11 -9.75
C ALA A 135 -8.66 -8.73 -8.41
N LEU A 136 -8.53 -8.01 -7.29
CA LEU A 136 -8.94 -8.45 -5.97
C LEU A 136 -10.46 -8.66 -5.91
N ARG A 137 -11.22 -7.70 -6.46
CA ARG A 137 -12.68 -7.75 -6.56
C ARG A 137 -13.12 -8.99 -7.35
N GLU A 138 -12.57 -9.18 -8.55
CA GLU A 138 -12.89 -10.30 -9.43
C GLU A 138 -12.51 -11.67 -8.83
N THR A 139 -11.43 -11.74 -8.06
CA THR A 139 -10.89 -13.03 -7.56
C THR A 139 -11.51 -13.45 -6.22
N TYR A 140 -11.83 -12.51 -5.34
CA TYR A 140 -12.23 -12.82 -3.95
C TYR A 140 -13.61 -12.33 -3.57
N PHE A 141 -14.18 -11.36 -4.30
CA PHE A 141 -15.46 -10.75 -3.96
C PHE A 141 -16.47 -11.03 -5.07
N HIS A 142 -16.92 -12.27 -5.14
CA HIS A 142 -18.10 -12.60 -5.95
C HIS A 142 -19.35 -12.16 -5.19
N PRO A 143 -20.26 -11.37 -5.78
CA PRO A 143 -21.58 -11.20 -5.22
C PRO A 143 -22.24 -12.58 -5.24
N SER A 144 -22.35 -13.21 -4.07
CA SER A 144 -23.10 -14.45 -3.92
C SER A 144 -24.49 -14.22 -4.51
N LYS A 145 -24.82 -14.94 -5.58
CA LYS A 145 -26.22 -15.18 -5.92
C LYS A 145 -26.79 -16.05 -4.81
N VAL A 146 -27.20 -15.43 -3.70
CA VAL A 146 -28.10 -16.07 -2.74
C VAL A 146 -29.42 -16.23 -3.49
N PRO A 147 -29.90 -17.44 -3.77
CA PRO A 147 -31.23 -17.60 -4.36
C PRO A 147 -32.23 -17.01 -3.38
N ALA A 148 -33.00 -16.00 -3.82
CA ALA A 148 -34.06 -15.37 -3.04
C ALA A 148 -35.30 -16.29 -2.92
N ALA A 149 -35.09 -17.57 -2.65
CA ALA A 149 -36.15 -18.56 -2.44
C ALA A 149 -35.88 -19.27 -1.12
N VAL A 150 -36.18 -18.55 -0.02
CA VAL A 150 -36.56 -19.22 1.23
C VAL A 150 -38.00 -19.67 1.00
N THR A 151 -38.20 -20.90 0.53
CA THR A 151 -39.49 -21.56 0.61
C THR A 151 -39.82 -21.73 2.09
N GLY A 152 -40.83 -21.02 2.58
CA GLY A 152 -41.32 -21.18 3.94
C GLY A 152 -41.81 -22.60 4.16
N GLU A 153 -41.17 -23.33 5.08
CA GLU A 153 -41.80 -24.49 5.69
C GLU A 153 -42.79 -23.99 6.74
N GLU A 154 -44.09 -24.06 6.42
CA GLU A 154 -45.17 -23.95 7.39
C GLU A 154 -45.10 -25.17 8.35
N GLY A 155 -44.28 -25.04 9.39
CA GLY A 155 -44.22 -26.00 10.49
C GLY A 155 -45.44 -25.85 11.41
N HIS A 156 -46.40 -26.74 11.22
CA HIS A 156 -47.60 -26.92 12.03
C HIS A 156 -47.24 -27.26 13.50
N GLY A 157 -47.19 -26.27 14.38
CA GLY A 157 -47.00 -26.46 15.82
C GLY A 157 -48.35 -26.68 16.53
N MET A 158 -48.71 -27.93 16.79
CA MET A 158 -49.82 -28.27 17.68
C MET A 158 -49.39 -28.08 19.16
N PRO A 159 -50.23 -27.50 20.03
CA PRO A 159 -49.90 -27.31 21.44
C PRO A 159 -50.07 -28.64 22.20
N GLN A 160 -49.02 -29.07 22.92
CA GLN A 160 -49.17 -30.06 23.98
C GLN A 160 -49.48 -29.34 25.30
N GLN A 161 -50.47 -29.89 25.99
CA GLN A 161 -51.11 -29.41 27.22
C GLN A 161 -50.16 -29.35 28.41
#